data_AF-A0A848SWJ2-F1
#
_entry.id   AF-A0A848SWJ2-F1
#
_cell.length_a   1.000
_cell.length_b   1.000
_cell.length_c   1.000
_cell.angle_alpha   90.00
_cell.angle_beta   90.00
_cell.angle_gamma   90.00
#
_symmetry.space_group_name_H-M   'P 1'
#
loop_
_entity.id
_entity.type
_entity.pdbx_description
1 polymer ?
#
loop_
_entity_poly.entity_id
_entity_poly.type
_entity_poly.pdbx_seq_one_letter_code
_entity_poly.pdbx_strand_id
1 'polypeptide(L)'
;MDTAVTLETAESLGLLPEEFEKIKSVMGRTPNFTELSVYSVMWSEHCSYKNSIKWLKTLPRKGEHLLVEAGEENAGLVDLGDGMACAFKIESHNHPSAIEPYQGAATGVGGIHRDIFTMGARPIAALNSLRFGRLSHPKTQHLIKGVVKGIGDYGNCFGVPTVGGEVYFDHCYQT
;
A
#
# COMPACT_ATOMS: atom_id res chain seq x y z
N MET A 1 27.36 -18.67 13.44
CA MET A 1 28.44 -17.75 13.03
C MET A 1 27.74 -16.52 12.49
N ASP A 2 27.74 -15.42 13.24
CA ASP A 2 27.26 -14.14 12.72
C ASP A 2 28.28 -13.63 11.71
N THR A 3 28.02 -13.89 10.43
CA THR A 3 28.80 -13.28 9.36
C THR A 3 28.56 -11.77 9.43
N ALA A 4 29.62 -10.99 9.61
CA ALA A 4 29.50 -9.54 9.61
C ALA A 4 28.91 -9.10 8.27
N VAL A 5 27.84 -8.30 8.31
CA VAL A 5 27.19 -7.80 7.08
C VAL A 5 28.13 -6.87 6.32
N THR A 6 28.11 -6.99 5.00
CA THR A 6 28.94 -6.21 4.08
C THR A 6 28.11 -5.23 3.26
N LEU A 7 28.77 -4.33 2.54
CA LEU A 7 28.10 -3.49 1.54
C LEU A 7 27.36 -4.34 0.50
N GLU A 8 27.98 -5.43 0.03
CA GLU A 8 27.35 -6.39 -0.88
C GLU A 8 26.05 -6.99 -0.30
N THR A 9 26.04 -7.27 1.01
CA THR A 9 24.81 -7.71 1.70
C THR A 9 23.74 -6.63 1.64
N ALA A 10 24.09 -5.37 1.88
CA ALA A 10 23.16 -4.24 1.84
C ALA A 10 22.59 -4.01 0.42
N GLU A 11 23.45 -4.07 -0.60
CA GLU A 11 23.05 -3.93 -2.00
C GLU A 11 22.11 -5.05 -2.44
N SER A 12 22.35 -6.29 -2.00
CA SER A 12 21.45 -7.42 -2.27
C SER A 12 20.06 -7.25 -1.65
N LEU A 13 19.96 -6.46 -0.58
CA LEU A 13 18.71 -6.09 0.10
C LEU A 13 18.07 -4.81 -0.48
N GLY A 14 18.67 -4.22 -1.53
CA GLY A 14 18.17 -3.02 -2.21
C GLY A 14 18.51 -1.69 -1.54
N LEU A 15 19.48 -1.68 -0.61
CA LEU A 15 20.01 -0.45 -0.02
C LEU A 15 21.11 0.14 -0.89
N LEU A 16 21.16 1.48 -0.96
CA LEU A 16 22.26 2.19 -1.59
C LEU A 16 23.50 2.23 -0.67
N PRO A 17 24.73 2.34 -1.21
CA PRO A 17 25.94 2.44 -0.39
C PRO A 17 25.88 3.54 0.67
N GLU A 18 25.35 4.71 0.31
CA GLU A 18 25.15 5.84 1.23
C GLU A 18 24.11 5.55 2.32
N GLU A 19 23.10 4.73 2.04
CA GLU A 19 22.11 4.32 3.04
C GLU A 19 22.74 3.37 4.03
N PHE A 20 23.59 2.44 3.58
CA PHE A 20 24.34 1.54 4.45
C PHE A 20 25.29 2.29 5.38
N GLU A 21 26.06 3.26 4.86
CA GLU A 21 26.91 4.13 5.70
C GLU A 21 26.08 4.92 6.71
N LYS A 22 24.93 5.45 6.30
CA LYS A 22 24.03 6.19 7.18
C LYS A 22 23.46 5.30 8.29
N ILE A 23 23.08 4.06 7.98
CA ILE A 23 22.61 3.09 8.99
C ILE A 23 23.70 2.85 10.03
N LYS A 24 24.94 2.61 9.60
CA LYS A 24 26.08 2.46 10.52
C LYS A 24 26.28 3.69 11.40
N SER A 25 26.17 4.88 10.82
CA SER A 25 26.25 6.13 11.56
C SER A 25 25.13 6.30 12.58
N VAL A 26 23.88 5.93 12.25
CA VAL A 26 22.73 6.00 13.17
C VAL A 26 22.88 5.01 14.32
N MET A 27 23.40 3.82 14.04
CA MET A 27 23.57 2.77 15.05
C MET A 27 24.85 2.90 15.87
N GLY A 28 25.82 3.70 15.42
CA GLY A 28 27.16 3.79 16.01
C GLY A 28 28.00 2.52 15.86
N ARG A 29 27.54 1.55 15.06
CA ARG A 29 28.21 0.28 14.76
C ARG A 29 27.67 -0.34 13.47
N THR A 30 28.32 -1.38 12.98
CA THR A 30 27.77 -2.20 11.90
C THR A 30 26.52 -2.96 12.39
N PRO A 31 25.38 -2.90 11.68
CA PRO A 31 24.21 -3.72 11.99
C PRO A 31 24.54 -5.21 11.84
N ASN A 32 23.81 -6.09 12.52
CA ASN A 32 23.76 -7.50 12.12
C ASN A 32 22.79 -7.70 10.94
N PHE A 33 22.70 -8.93 10.42
CA PHE A 33 21.85 -9.24 9.27
C PHE A 33 20.37 -8.91 9.50
N THR A 34 19.84 -9.25 10.67
CA THR A 34 18.45 -8.98 11.02
C THR A 34 18.17 -7.48 11.08
N GLU A 35 19.04 -6.72 11.74
CA GLU A 35 18.92 -5.26 11.84
C GLU A 35 19.00 -4.58 10.47
N LEU A 36 19.96 -4.99 9.63
CA LEU A 36 20.09 -4.48 8.27
C LEU A 36 18.86 -4.80 7.42
N SER A 37 18.29 -6.00 7.56
CA SER A 37 17.06 -6.42 6.86
C SER A 37 15.83 -5.61 7.30
N VAL A 38 15.74 -5.22 8.58
CA VAL A 38 14.69 -4.32 9.04
C VAL A 38 14.84 -2.94 8.41
N TYR A 39 16.06 -2.41 8.37
CA TYR A 39 16.32 -1.13 7.70
C TYR A 39 15.97 -1.19 6.20
N SER A 40 16.34 -2.26 5.49
CA SER A 40 16.08 -2.36 4.05
C SER A 40 14.59 -2.28 3.71
N VAL A 41 13.74 -2.94 4.50
CA VAL A 41 12.29 -2.86 4.32
C VAL A 41 11.76 -1.50 4.74
N MET A 42 12.13 -1.01 5.93
CA MET A 42 11.59 0.24 6.47
C MET A 42 12.01 1.48 5.67
N TRP A 43 13.19 1.45 5.03
CA TRP A 43 13.69 2.54 4.17
C TRP A 43 13.40 2.30 2.68
N SER A 44 12.64 1.27 2.32
CA SER A 44 12.14 1.12 0.94
C SER A 44 11.22 2.29 0.56
N GLU A 45 11.07 2.58 -0.74
CA GLU A 45 10.13 3.62 -1.19
C GLU A 45 8.70 3.30 -0.73
N HIS A 46 8.32 2.03 -0.73
CA HIS A 46 7.01 1.56 -0.31
C HIS A 46 6.68 1.94 1.15
N CYS A 47 7.65 1.84 2.06
CA CYS A 47 7.42 2.14 3.48
C CYS A 47 7.71 3.60 3.86
N SER A 48 8.68 4.24 3.20
CA SER A 48 9.20 5.54 3.65
C SER A 48 8.89 6.72 2.72
N TYR A 49 8.32 6.47 1.54
CA TYR A 49 7.90 7.52 0.61
C TYR A 49 9.03 8.51 0.27
N LYS A 50 10.29 8.04 0.18
CA LYS A 50 11.51 8.87 0.11
C LYS A 50 11.43 9.93 -0.98
N ASN A 51 10.83 9.56 -2.12
CA ASN A 51 10.68 10.46 -3.27
C ASN A 51 9.39 11.30 -3.19
N SER A 52 8.30 10.68 -2.75
CA SER A 52 6.96 11.26 -2.83
C SER A 52 6.59 12.18 -1.66
N ILE A 53 7.13 11.95 -0.46
CA ILE A 53 6.79 12.71 0.76
C ILE A 53 7.04 14.22 0.62
N LYS A 54 8.07 14.60 -0.16
CA LYS A 54 8.38 16.01 -0.47
C LYS A 54 7.20 16.71 -1.14
N TRP A 55 6.55 16.03 -2.08
CA TRP A 55 5.44 16.57 -2.85
C TRP A 55 4.12 16.45 -2.09
N LEU A 56 3.91 15.37 -1.33
CA LEU A 56 2.72 15.21 -0.48
C LEU A 56 2.61 16.28 0.62
N LYS A 57 3.72 16.96 0.96
CA LYS A 57 3.74 18.12 1.86
C LYS A 57 3.19 19.41 1.26
N THR A 58 3.01 19.49 -0.05
CA THR A 58 2.44 20.68 -0.70
C THR A 58 0.91 20.65 -0.77
N LEU A 59 0.30 19.49 -0.54
CA LEU A 59 -1.16 19.35 -0.56
C LEU A 59 -1.80 20.05 0.66
N PRO A 60 -3.01 20.62 0.52
CA PRO A 60 -3.77 21.15 1.66
C PRO A 60 -4.08 20.06 2.69
N ARG A 61 -3.91 20.38 3.99
CA ARG A 61 -4.08 19.43 5.11
C ARG A 61 -5.06 19.90 6.18
N LYS A 62 -5.73 21.02 5.94
CA LYS A 62 -6.67 21.64 6.87
C LYS A 62 -8.03 21.74 6.22
N GLY A 63 -9.07 21.45 6.98
CA GLY A 63 -10.46 21.51 6.58
C GLY A 63 -11.34 21.50 7.82
N GLU A 64 -12.47 22.18 7.76
CA GLU A 64 -13.39 22.37 8.88
C GLU A 64 -13.92 21.03 9.43
N HIS A 65 -14.12 20.04 8.56
CA HIS A 65 -14.66 18.74 8.92
C HIS A 65 -13.58 17.67 9.15
N LEU A 66 -12.30 18.00 9.14
CA LEU A 66 -11.25 17.01 9.44
C LEU A 66 -11.20 16.74 10.94
N LEU A 67 -11.30 15.46 11.32
CA LEU A 67 -11.21 15.02 12.72
C LEU A 67 -9.79 14.64 13.14
N VAL A 68 -8.91 14.37 12.18
CA VAL A 68 -7.48 14.05 12.37
C VAL A 68 -6.65 14.82 11.34
N GLU A 69 -5.43 15.22 11.70
CA GLU A 69 -4.55 15.83 10.71
C GLU A 69 -4.04 14.79 9.71
N ALA A 70 -3.78 15.24 8.47
CA ALA A 70 -3.29 14.37 7.41
C ALA A 70 -1.94 13.74 7.79
N GLY A 71 -1.93 12.42 7.99
CA GLY A 71 -0.75 11.62 8.32
C GLY A 71 -0.53 11.34 9.81
N GLU A 72 -1.46 11.75 10.68
CA GLU A 72 -1.44 11.32 12.09
C GLU A 72 -1.89 9.87 12.27
N GLU A 73 -2.80 9.42 11.42
CA GLU A 73 -3.47 8.12 11.53
C GLU A 73 -3.43 7.33 10.23
N ASN A 74 -3.78 6.04 10.31
CA ASN A 74 -3.76 5.12 9.16
C ASN A 74 -4.77 5.49 8.06
N ALA A 75 -5.86 6.17 8.39
CA ALA A 75 -6.90 6.59 7.46
C ALA A 75 -7.34 8.04 7.73
N GLY A 76 -7.95 8.69 6.73
CA GLY A 76 -8.55 10.00 6.91
C GLY A 76 -9.90 9.88 7.62
N LEU A 77 -10.18 10.78 8.57
CA LEU A 77 -11.46 10.87 9.26
C LEU A 77 -12.11 12.24 9.01
N VAL A 78 -13.37 12.21 8.61
CA VAL A 78 -14.20 13.40 8.42
C VAL A 78 -15.47 13.32 9.27
N ASP A 79 -15.84 14.45 9.85
CA ASP A 79 -17.12 14.65 10.53
C ASP A 79 -18.25 14.73 9.50
N LEU A 80 -19.31 13.96 9.72
CA LEU A 80 -20.53 13.99 8.91
C LEU A 80 -21.68 14.74 9.60
N GLY A 81 -21.48 15.19 10.85
CA GLY A 81 -22.54 15.72 11.71
C GLY A 81 -23.27 14.62 12.47
N ASP A 82 -24.21 15.03 13.34
CA ASP A 82 -25.08 14.13 14.13
C ASP A 82 -24.33 13.05 14.94
N GLY A 83 -23.09 13.34 15.35
CA GLY A 83 -22.24 12.40 16.08
C GLY A 83 -21.67 11.27 15.23
N MET A 84 -21.72 11.39 13.90
CA MET A 84 -21.22 10.40 12.94
C MET A 84 -19.92 10.88 12.27
N ALA A 85 -19.01 9.94 12.04
CA ALA A 85 -17.77 10.18 11.31
C ALA A 85 -17.58 9.13 10.21
N CYS A 86 -16.85 9.52 9.15
CA CYS A 86 -16.46 8.62 8.08
C CYS A 86 -14.94 8.46 8.07
N ALA A 87 -14.48 7.21 8.19
CA ALA A 87 -13.10 6.84 7.95
C ALA A 87 -12.95 6.32 6.52
N PHE A 88 -11.95 6.81 5.78
CA PHE A 88 -11.66 6.35 4.43
C PHE A 88 -10.16 6.39 4.13
N LYS A 89 -9.73 5.44 3.30
CA LYS A 89 -8.36 5.31 2.81
C LYS A 89 -8.41 4.65 1.44
N ILE A 90 -7.36 4.86 0.64
CA ILE A 90 -7.12 4.12 -0.59
C ILE A 90 -5.72 3.50 -0.53
N GLU A 91 -5.61 2.26 -1.00
CA GLU A 91 -4.34 1.53 -1.10
C GLU A 91 -4.20 0.92 -2.50
N SER A 92 -2.97 0.50 -2.82
CA SER A 92 -2.67 -0.18 -4.08
C SER A 92 -1.95 -1.51 -3.80
N HIS A 93 -2.21 -2.50 -4.64
CA HIS A 93 -1.58 -3.82 -4.52
C HIS A 93 -1.07 -4.30 -5.90
N ASN A 94 -0.43 -3.37 -6.62
CA ASN A 94 -0.15 -3.47 -8.05
C ASN A 94 0.79 -4.62 -8.40
N HIS A 95 1.99 -4.63 -7.82
CA HIS A 95 3.03 -5.60 -8.16
C HIS A 95 2.59 -7.04 -7.86
N PRO A 96 2.04 -7.37 -6.67
CA PRO A 96 1.58 -8.73 -6.42
C PRO A 96 0.41 -9.13 -7.31
N SER A 97 -0.53 -8.22 -7.62
CA SER A 97 -1.65 -8.51 -8.53
C SER A 97 -1.22 -8.76 -9.98
N ALA A 98 -0.08 -8.19 -10.41
CA ALA A 98 0.49 -8.46 -11.72
C ALA A 98 1.12 -9.87 -11.83
N ILE A 99 1.58 -10.43 -10.71
CA ILE A 99 2.19 -11.76 -10.62
C ILE A 99 1.12 -12.84 -10.36
N GLU A 100 0.27 -12.63 -9.36
CA GLU A 100 -0.82 -13.52 -9.01
C GLU A 100 -2.08 -12.67 -8.74
N PRO A 101 -3.01 -12.60 -9.71
CA PRO A 101 -4.08 -11.61 -9.68
C PRO A 101 -5.15 -11.87 -8.62
N TYR A 102 -5.38 -13.12 -8.23
CA TYR A 102 -6.45 -13.44 -7.28
C TYR A 102 -6.06 -13.04 -5.85
N GLN A 103 -4.97 -13.59 -5.34
CA GLN A 103 -4.45 -13.31 -4.01
C GLN A 103 -3.95 -11.88 -3.92
N GLY A 104 -3.26 -11.36 -4.95
CA GLY A 104 -2.79 -9.98 -4.96
C GLY A 104 -3.92 -8.98 -4.74
N ALA A 105 -5.08 -9.21 -5.36
CA ALA A 105 -6.25 -8.37 -5.16
C ALA A 105 -6.96 -8.64 -3.82
N ALA A 106 -7.13 -9.92 -3.46
CA ALA A 106 -7.79 -10.31 -2.22
C ALA A 106 -7.05 -9.79 -0.97
N THR A 107 -5.71 -9.86 -0.94
CA THR A 107 -4.91 -9.33 0.16
C THR A 107 -4.92 -7.81 0.20
N GLY A 108 -5.01 -7.14 -0.96
CA GLY A 108 -5.24 -5.69 -1.04
C GLY A 108 -6.55 -5.27 -0.39
N VAL A 109 -7.64 -6.00 -0.67
CA VAL A 109 -8.92 -5.81 0.00
C VAL A 109 -8.80 -6.05 1.51
N GLY A 110 -8.13 -7.12 1.93
CA GLY A 110 -7.90 -7.37 3.35
C GLY A 110 -7.08 -6.30 4.06
N GLY A 111 -6.08 -5.73 3.39
CA GLY A 111 -5.24 -4.64 3.90
C GLY A 111 -6.07 -3.41 4.24
N ILE A 112 -6.79 -2.88 3.25
CA ILE A 112 -7.56 -1.66 3.41
C ILE A 112 -8.68 -1.78 4.45
N HIS A 113 -9.31 -2.96 4.56
CA HIS A 113 -10.31 -3.20 5.61
C HIS A 113 -9.72 -3.14 7.01
N ARG A 114 -8.48 -3.62 7.21
CA ARG A 114 -7.80 -3.54 8.51
C ARG A 114 -7.47 -2.10 8.88
N ASP A 115 -7.05 -1.27 7.92
CA ASP A 115 -6.78 0.13 8.20
C ASP A 115 -8.02 0.84 8.76
N ILE A 116 -9.16 0.69 8.08
CA ILE A 116 -10.45 1.25 8.54
C ILE A 116 -10.83 0.70 9.91
N PHE A 117 -10.70 -0.62 10.10
CA PHE A 117 -10.99 -1.26 11.39
C PHE A 117 -10.13 -0.71 12.53
N THR A 118 -8.84 -0.48 12.31
CA THR A 118 -7.93 0.05 13.33
C THR A 118 -8.24 1.48 13.76
N MET A 119 -9.00 2.23 12.97
CA MET A 119 -9.55 3.52 13.37
C MET A 119 -10.74 3.42 14.34
N GLY A 120 -11.18 2.20 14.69
CA GLY A 120 -12.41 1.97 15.44
C GLY A 120 -13.68 2.12 14.59
N ALA A 121 -13.55 2.30 13.28
CA ALA A 121 -14.67 2.41 12.34
C ALA A 121 -15.08 1.04 11.79
N ARG A 122 -16.37 0.85 11.57
CA ARG A 122 -16.89 -0.33 10.87
C ARG A 122 -16.82 -0.10 9.35
N PRO A 123 -16.12 -0.96 8.58
CA PRO A 123 -16.21 -0.88 7.13
C PRO A 123 -17.63 -1.17 6.65
N ILE A 124 -18.18 -0.29 5.79
CA ILE A 124 -19.56 -0.41 5.28
C ILE A 124 -19.63 -0.51 3.75
N ALA A 125 -18.58 -0.08 3.05
CA ALA A 125 -18.49 -0.08 1.61
C ALA A 125 -17.03 -0.08 1.16
N ALA A 126 -16.76 -0.74 0.03
CA ALA A 126 -15.49 -0.71 -0.66
C ALA A 126 -15.67 -0.21 -2.10
N LEU A 127 -14.61 0.37 -2.68
CA LEU A 127 -14.55 0.75 -4.08
C LEU A 127 -13.25 0.22 -4.70
N ASN A 128 -13.29 -0.15 -5.98
CA ASN A 128 -12.09 -0.54 -6.72
C ASN A 128 -11.65 0.54 -7.73
N SER A 129 -10.33 0.70 -7.89
CA SER A 129 -9.76 1.43 -9.02
C SER A 129 -8.85 0.49 -9.80
N LEU A 130 -9.31 0.04 -10.97
CA LEU A 130 -8.64 -0.98 -11.76
C LEU A 130 -8.11 -0.39 -13.06
N ARG A 131 -6.87 -0.73 -13.41
CA ARG A 131 -6.19 -0.30 -14.64
C ARG A 131 -5.55 -1.53 -15.28
N PHE A 132 -5.86 -1.78 -16.54
CA PHE A 132 -5.34 -2.94 -17.28
C PHE A 132 -4.88 -2.55 -18.68
N GLY A 133 -4.09 -3.45 -19.29
CA GLY A 133 -3.69 -3.39 -20.70
C GLY A 133 -4.88 -3.49 -21.67
N ARG A 134 -4.62 -3.83 -22.94
CA ARG A 134 -5.72 -4.00 -23.92
C ARG A 134 -6.59 -5.19 -23.55
N LEU A 135 -7.92 -5.01 -23.57
CA LEU A 135 -8.89 -6.07 -23.22
C LEU A 135 -8.81 -7.31 -24.14
N SER A 136 -8.39 -7.13 -25.39
CA SER A 136 -8.18 -8.23 -26.34
C SER A 136 -6.95 -9.08 -26.02
N HIS A 137 -6.04 -8.61 -25.16
CA HIS A 137 -4.84 -9.36 -24.83
C HIS A 137 -5.14 -10.50 -23.84
N PRO A 138 -4.71 -11.75 -24.11
CA PRO A 138 -5.02 -12.90 -23.24
C PRO A 138 -4.57 -12.71 -21.79
N LYS A 139 -3.38 -12.15 -21.56
CA LYS A 139 -2.87 -11.83 -20.21
C LYS A 139 -3.79 -10.83 -19.47
N THR A 140 -4.28 -9.80 -20.15
CA THR A 140 -5.21 -8.83 -19.56
C THR A 140 -6.51 -9.52 -19.12
N GLN A 141 -7.05 -10.40 -19.95
CA GLN A 141 -8.25 -11.17 -19.59
C GLN A 141 -8.02 -12.08 -18.38
N HIS A 142 -6.83 -12.66 -18.24
CA HIS A 142 -6.44 -13.43 -17.06
C HIS A 142 -6.37 -12.57 -15.80
N LEU A 143 -5.69 -11.41 -15.88
CA LEU A 143 -5.56 -10.47 -14.76
C LEU A 143 -6.92 -9.99 -14.25
N ILE A 144 -7.82 -9.55 -15.15
CA ILE A 144 -9.16 -9.08 -14.76
C ILE A 144 -9.93 -10.18 -14.05
N LYS A 145 -9.93 -11.40 -14.60
CA LYS A 145 -10.66 -12.53 -14.00
C LYS A 145 -10.16 -12.83 -12.58
N GLY A 146 -8.85 -12.84 -12.38
CA GLY A 146 -8.25 -13.05 -11.06
C GLY A 146 -8.57 -11.92 -10.09
N VAL A 147 -8.31 -10.67 -10.48
CA VAL A 147 -8.49 -9.49 -9.63
C VAL A 147 -9.94 -9.31 -9.20
N VAL A 148 -10.89 -9.36 -10.14
CA VAL A 148 -12.32 -9.18 -9.82
C VAL A 148 -12.82 -10.31 -8.92
N LYS A 149 -12.39 -11.55 -9.17
CA LYS A 149 -12.76 -12.69 -8.32
C LYS A 149 -12.15 -12.55 -6.91
N GLY A 150 -10.88 -12.15 -6.80
CA GLY A 150 -10.22 -11.94 -5.51
C GLY A 150 -10.87 -10.83 -4.68
N ILE A 151 -11.23 -9.71 -5.32
CA ILE A 151 -11.98 -8.62 -4.67
C ILE A 151 -13.34 -9.13 -4.19
N GLY A 152 -14.09 -9.78 -5.08
CA GLY A 152 -15.42 -10.29 -4.79
C GLY A 152 -15.42 -11.29 -3.65
N ASP A 153 -14.54 -12.29 -3.69
CA ASP A 153 -14.51 -13.35 -2.69
C ASP A 153 -14.12 -12.83 -1.30
N TYR A 154 -13.12 -11.95 -1.21
CA TYR A 154 -12.74 -11.38 0.08
C TYR A 154 -13.84 -10.49 0.65
N GLY A 155 -14.41 -9.58 -0.17
CA GLY A 155 -15.49 -8.69 0.25
C GLY A 155 -16.76 -9.44 0.67
N ASN A 156 -17.17 -10.43 -0.12
CA ASN A 156 -18.35 -11.27 0.17
C ASN A 156 -18.16 -12.11 1.44
N CYS A 157 -16.96 -12.66 1.65
CA CYS A 157 -16.66 -13.43 2.85
C CYS A 157 -16.62 -12.55 4.10
N PHE A 158 -16.00 -11.37 4.00
CA PHE A 158 -15.88 -10.42 5.11
C PHE A 158 -17.21 -9.69 5.41
N GLY A 159 -18.13 -9.64 4.43
CA GLY A 159 -19.44 -9.01 4.57
C GLY A 159 -19.45 -7.50 4.29
N VAL A 160 -18.50 -7.01 3.47
CA VAL A 160 -18.43 -5.60 3.06
C VAL A 160 -18.61 -5.50 1.55
N PRO A 161 -19.64 -4.81 1.05
CA PRO A 161 -19.93 -4.75 -0.37
C PRO A 161 -18.96 -3.84 -1.11
N THR A 162 -18.46 -4.30 -2.25
CA THR A 162 -17.89 -3.41 -3.26
C THR A 162 -19.04 -2.71 -3.98
N VAL A 163 -19.33 -1.47 -3.60
CA VAL A 163 -20.52 -0.72 -4.06
C VAL A 163 -20.33 -0.02 -5.40
N GLY A 164 -19.08 0.08 -5.86
CA GLY A 164 -18.74 0.73 -7.11
C GLY A 164 -17.23 0.78 -7.34
N GLY A 165 -16.83 1.60 -8.29
CA GLY A 165 -15.44 1.78 -8.64
C GLY A 165 -15.27 2.23 -10.09
N GLU A 166 -14.04 2.16 -10.56
CA GLU A 166 -13.68 2.46 -11.94
C GLU A 166 -12.79 1.38 -12.54
N VAL A 167 -12.95 1.16 -13.84
CA VAL A 167 -12.13 0.26 -14.63
C VAL A 167 -11.72 0.99 -15.90
N TYR A 168 -10.43 1.03 -16.19
CA TYR A 168 -9.91 1.66 -17.40
C TYR A 168 -8.91 0.75 -18.11
N PHE A 169 -8.93 0.79 -19.44
CA PHE A 169 -8.08 -0.01 -20.31
C PHE A 169 -7.21 0.91 -21.16
N ASP A 170 -5.90 0.74 -21.06
CA ASP A 170 -4.94 1.51 -21.88
C ASP A 170 -3.71 0.66 -22.21
N HIS A 171 -3.11 0.89 -23.37
CA HIS A 171 -1.88 0.22 -23.76
C HIS A 171 -0.69 0.52 -22.81
N CYS A 172 -0.70 1.66 -22.12
CA CYS A 172 0.36 2.01 -21.17
C CYS A 172 0.40 1.11 -19.93
N TYR A 173 -0.70 0.39 -19.64
CA TYR A 173 -0.78 -0.59 -18.55
C TYR A 173 -0.51 -2.03 -19.00
N GLN A 174 0.00 -2.21 -20.22
CA GLN A 174 0.34 -3.55 -20.73
C GLN A 174 1.59 -4.08 -20.02
N THR A 175 1.39 -5.08 -19.16
CA THR A 175 2.45 -5.90 -18.55
C THR A 175 2.75 -7.13 -19.38
#